data_AF-A0A1A6C366-F1
#
_entry.id   AF-A0A1A6C366-F1
#
_cell.length_a   1.000
_cell.length_b   1.000
_cell.length_c   1.000
_cell.angle_alpha   90.00
_cell.angle_beta   90.00
_cell.angle_gamma   90.00
#
_symmetry.space_group_name_H-M   'P 1'
#
loop_
_entity.id
_entity.type
_entity.pdbx_description
1 polymer ?
#
loop_
_entity_poly.entity_id
_entity_poly.type
_entity_poly.pdbx_seq_one_letter_code
_entity_poly.pdbx_strand_id
1 'polypeptide(L)'
;MLRLPNIFTNSLAGAVFGALVSWVAWEPPDLFFMLWLLPIAWAGLPVSGRRAMMLTYLLTALAPVTASVSEFYPGPYSWLAGIATWIVVALLLWTPWALLARMGRYAGLGWVIGLLLTAVPPLGVIGMASPLFAATAVFPGWGMYGLGATILLQAGLASPPLRLRAAALAGLFAAGIIALVLPYATPPMPHEWQAINTQLGREPDSGMHWIDRQITLKHRVAAWMASAPPGSTVLLPEGIAGTWTGLSALAWAPIAHQAAKAHDTILMGVTLPLPDNKRSDALLALGAHGGVLSARQPVPLSEWNPAARRNFPADWTRLGGYRIGRTHVVLLMCYEQLLVWPAAWAMAPDQHPQIILAPANHGWADSGSVEDTIQRNAAMAWGRLYGVPVLMADNLPTSQG
;
A
#
# COMPACT_ATOMS: atom_id res chain seq x y z
N MET A 1 8.29 -35.40 -34.81
CA MET A 1 8.06 -34.07 -34.20
C MET A 1 6.63 -34.00 -33.69
N LEU A 2 6.42 -34.22 -32.39
CA LEU A 2 5.09 -34.10 -31.76
C LEU A 2 4.68 -32.62 -31.76
N ARG A 3 3.68 -32.24 -32.58
CA ARG A 3 3.01 -30.94 -32.46
C ARG A 3 2.25 -30.94 -31.14
N LEU A 4 2.74 -30.22 -30.14
CA LEU A 4 2.00 -29.95 -28.91
C LEU A 4 0.62 -29.37 -29.27
N PRO A 5 -0.47 -29.81 -28.65
CA PRO A 5 -1.80 -29.25 -28.90
C PRO A 5 -1.81 -27.74 -28.68
N ASN A 6 -2.51 -26.99 -29.52
CA ASN A 6 -2.65 -25.52 -29.44
C ASN A 6 -3.08 -24.98 -28.06
N ILE A 7 -3.64 -25.82 -27.18
CA ILE A 7 -4.03 -25.46 -25.81
C ILE A 7 -2.79 -25.28 -24.92
N PHE A 8 -1.77 -26.13 -25.07
CA PHE A 8 -0.54 -26.08 -24.27
C PHE A 8 0.31 -24.87 -24.66
N THR A 9 0.41 -24.54 -25.95
CA THR A 9 1.17 -23.39 -26.44
C THR A 9 0.57 -22.07 -25.96
N ASN A 10 -0.76 -21.93 -26.00
CA ASN A 10 -1.43 -20.70 -25.56
C ASN A 10 -1.39 -20.50 -24.03
N SER A 11 -1.49 -21.59 -23.26
CA SER A 11 -1.41 -21.53 -21.80
C SER A 11 0.01 -21.18 -21.35
N LEU A 12 1.03 -21.78 -21.99
CA LEU A 12 2.43 -21.46 -21.73
C LEU A 12 2.77 -20.02 -22.10
N ALA A 13 2.33 -19.54 -23.27
CA ALA A 13 2.55 -18.15 -23.68
C ALA A 13 1.92 -17.16 -22.69
N GLY A 14 0.67 -17.41 -22.27
CA GLY A 14 0.02 -16.61 -21.23
C GLY A 14 0.79 -16.63 -19.91
N ALA A 15 1.19 -17.82 -19.44
CA ALA A 15 1.95 -18.00 -18.21
C ALA A 15 3.26 -17.21 -18.21
N VAL A 16 4.08 -17.35 -19.26
CA VAL A 16 5.36 -16.64 -19.40
C VAL A 16 5.12 -15.14 -19.44
N PHE A 17 4.14 -14.68 -20.22
CA PHE A 17 3.83 -13.26 -20.32
C PHE A 17 3.40 -12.65 -18.98
N GLY A 18 2.52 -13.33 -18.24
CA GLY A 18 2.05 -12.88 -16.92
C GLY A 18 3.19 -12.73 -15.92
N ALA A 19 4.09 -13.72 -15.86
CA ALA A 19 5.26 -13.70 -14.99
C ALA A 19 6.22 -12.55 -15.36
N LEU A 20 6.51 -12.35 -16.66
CA LEU A 20 7.41 -11.29 -17.11
C LEU A 20 6.85 -9.89 -16.82
N VAL A 21 5.57 -9.65 -17.12
CA VAL A 21 4.93 -8.36 -16.82
C VAL A 21 4.95 -8.09 -15.31
N SER A 22 4.67 -9.11 -14.50
CA SER A 22 4.70 -9.01 -13.06
C SER A 22 6.09 -8.67 -12.52
N TRP A 23 7.10 -9.43 -12.93
CA TRP A 23 8.49 -9.23 -12.53
C TRP A 23 8.95 -7.80 -12.85
N VAL A 24 8.72 -7.31 -14.07
CA VAL A 24 9.16 -5.95 -14.44
C VAL A 24 8.34 -4.85 -13.74
N ALA A 25 7.08 -5.12 -13.40
CA ALA A 25 6.21 -4.12 -12.78
C ALA A 25 6.42 -3.94 -11.27
N TRP A 26 6.80 -5.01 -10.55
CA TRP A 26 6.82 -5.05 -9.08
C TRP A 26 8.20 -5.34 -8.48
N GLU A 27 9.16 -5.80 -9.26
CA GLU A 27 10.56 -5.82 -8.82
C GLU A 27 11.23 -4.51 -9.25
N PRO A 28 12.24 -4.04 -8.49
CA PRO A 28 13.00 -2.86 -8.85
C PRO A 28 13.47 -2.92 -10.32
N PRO A 29 13.13 -1.92 -11.17
CA PRO A 29 12.78 -0.55 -10.81
C PRO A 29 11.27 -0.19 -10.77
N ASP A 30 10.37 -1.14 -10.51
CA ASP A 30 8.92 -0.92 -10.29
C ASP A 30 8.22 -0.18 -11.44
N LEU A 31 8.32 -0.75 -12.64
CA LEU A 31 7.78 -0.15 -13.86
C LEU A 31 6.28 -0.42 -13.99
N PHE A 32 5.46 0.22 -13.15
CA PHE A 32 4.00 0.06 -13.16
C PHE A 32 3.34 0.34 -14.52
N PHE A 33 4.00 1.05 -15.43
CA PHE A 33 3.54 1.20 -16.82
C PHE A 33 3.37 -0.16 -17.54
N MET A 34 4.15 -1.19 -17.19
CA MET A 34 4.05 -2.52 -17.80
C MET A 34 2.69 -3.19 -17.57
N LEU A 35 1.95 -2.77 -16.54
CA LEU A 35 0.61 -3.28 -16.24
C LEU A 35 -0.41 -2.98 -17.36
N TRP A 36 -0.15 -1.99 -18.23
CA TRP A 36 -0.95 -1.73 -19.43
C TRP A 36 -0.90 -2.86 -20.48
N LEU A 37 0.08 -3.75 -20.40
CA LEU A 37 0.22 -4.90 -21.30
C LEU A 37 -0.76 -6.04 -20.98
N LEU A 38 -1.17 -6.18 -19.72
CA LEU A 38 -2.12 -7.22 -19.29
C LEU A 38 -3.47 -7.17 -20.03
N PRO A 39 -4.19 -6.03 -20.10
CA PRO A 39 -5.45 -5.97 -20.85
C PRO A 39 -5.26 -6.18 -22.35
N ILE A 40 -4.12 -5.76 -22.92
CA ILE A 40 -3.81 -5.99 -24.34
C ILE A 40 -3.71 -7.49 -24.65
N ALA A 41 -2.97 -8.23 -23.81
CA ALA A 41 -2.86 -9.68 -23.93
C ALA A 41 -4.18 -10.39 -23.62
N TRP A 42 -4.93 -9.91 -22.62
CA TRP A 42 -6.25 -10.44 -22.28
C TRP A 42 -7.19 -10.49 -23.49
N ALA A 43 -7.25 -9.43 -24.29
CA ALA A 43 -8.09 -9.39 -25.49
C ALA A 43 -7.72 -10.46 -26.52
N GLY A 44 -6.43 -10.76 -26.69
CA GLY A 44 -5.91 -11.68 -27.71
C GLY A 44 -5.79 -13.14 -27.28
N LEU A 45 -5.68 -13.41 -25.98
CA LEU A 45 -5.49 -14.76 -25.46
C LEU A 45 -6.82 -15.55 -25.39
N PRO A 46 -6.79 -16.87 -25.65
CA PRO A 46 -7.92 -17.75 -25.35
C PRO A 46 -8.11 -17.90 -23.83
N VAL A 47 -9.22 -18.52 -23.41
CA VAL A 47 -9.60 -18.68 -22.00
C VAL A 47 -8.48 -19.30 -21.15
N SER A 48 -7.81 -20.35 -21.63
CA SER A 48 -6.71 -21.00 -20.91
C SER A 48 -5.49 -20.09 -20.77
N GLY A 49 -5.16 -19.31 -21.81
CA GLY A 49 -4.08 -18.32 -21.79
C GLY A 49 -4.34 -17.19 -20.82
N ARG A 50 -5.57 -16.64 -20.80
CA ARG A 50 -5.99 -15.60 -19.83
C ARG A 50 -5.86 -16.07 -18.38
N ARG A 51 -6.33 -17.29 -18.11
CA ARG A 51 -6.22 -17.93 -16.79
C ARG A 51 -4.77 -18.11 -16.37
N ALA A 52 -3.95 -18.66 -17.26
CA ALA A 52 -2.54 -18.90 -16.99
C ALA A 52 -1.79 -17.57 -16.75
N MET A 53 -2.04 -16.56 -17.58
CA MET A 53 -1.44 -15.22 -17.46
C MET A 53 -1.76 -14.57 -16.12
N MET A 54 -3.03 -14.52 -15.72
CA MET A 54 -3.39 -13.89 -14.44
C MET A 54 -2.89 -14.70 -13.24
N LEU A 55 -2.82 -16.03 -13.35
CA LEU A 55 -2.29 -16.88 -12.28
C LEU A 55 -0.81 -16.60 -12.06
N THR A 56 0.00 -16.65 -13.13
CA THR A 56 1.44 -16.41 -13.01
C THR A 56 1.76 -14.96 -12.68
N TYR A 57 0.98 -14.01 -13.19
CA TYR A 57 1.09 -12.61 -12.80
C TYR A 57 0.97 -12.44 -11.28
N LEU A 58 -0.09 -13.00 -10.68
CA LEU A 58 -0.35 -12.91 -9.23
C LEU A 58 0.67 -13.72 -8.43
N LEU A 59 1.02 -14.94 -8.85
CA LEU A 59 2.01 -15.75 -8.15
C LEU A 59 3.38 -15.05 -8.11
N THR A 60 3.82 -14.46 -9.22
CA THR A 60 5.07 -13.71 -9.29
C THR A 60 5.01 -12.44 -8.44
N ALA A 61 3.94 -11.65 -8.55
CA ALA A 61 3.84 -10.38 -7.83
C ALA A 61 3.76 -10.56 -6.31
N LEU A 62 3.18 -11.68 -5.87
CA LEU A 62 2.97 -11.98 -4.46
C LEU A 62 4.05 -12.91 -3.89
N ALA A 63 5.07 -13.28 -4.66
CA ALA A 63 6.17 -14.11 -4.18
C ALA A 63 6.81 -13.59 -2.88
N PRO A 64 7.01 -12.27 -2.66
CA PRO A 64 7.54 -11.73 -1.41
C PRO A 64 6.70 -12.04 -0.16
N VAL A 65 5.42 -12.40 -0.30
CA VAL A 65 4.55 -12.81 0.82
C VAL A 65 5.12 -14.05 1.53
N THR A 66 5.80 -14.94 0.80
CA THR A 66 6.41 -16.15 1.36
C THR A 66 7.44 -15.82 2.45
N ALA A 67 8.37 -14.93 2.13
CA ALA A 67 9.38 -14.43 3.06
C ALA A 67 8.74 -13.58 4.17
N SER A 68 7.86 -12.63 3.81
CA SER A 68 7.22 -11.72 4.77
C SER A 68 6.48 -12.46 5.88
N VAL A 69 5.67 -13.48 5.55
CA VAL A 69 4.95 -14.28 6.54
C VAL A 69 5.92 -15.11 7.40
N SER A 70 6.98 -15.65 6.80
CA SER A 70 7.95 -16.50 7.49
C SER A 70 8.79 -15.71 8.50
N GLU A 71 9.16 -14.49 8.13
CA GLU A 71 9.90 -13.54 8.96
C GLU A 71 9.01 -12.99 10.06
N PHE A 72 7.79 -12.56 9.75
CA PHE A 72 6.85 -12.01 10.72
C PHE A 72 6.46 -13.03 11.81
N TYR A 73 6.27 -14.31 11.44
CA TYR A 73 5.94 -15.41 12.35
C TYR A 73 7.06 -16.46 12.43
N PRO A 74 8.18 -16.17 13.12
CA PRO A 74 9.30 -17.10 13.17
C PRO A 74 8.90 -18.39 13.90
N GLY A 75 9.29 -19.53 13.34
CA GLY A 75 9.02 -20.84 13.91
C GLY A 75 9.47 -21.99 13.01
N PRO A 76 9.47 -23.24 13.51
CA PRO A 76 10.01 -24.40 12.78
C PRO A 76 9.30 -24.69 11.44
N TYR A 77 8.09 -24.18 11.25
CA TYR A 77 7.28 -24.37 10.04
C TYR A 77 6.83 -23.04 9.40
N SER A 78 7.49 -21.93 9.69
CA SER A 78 7.09 -20.60 9.20
C SER A 78 7.14 -20.51 7.67
N TRP A 79 8.14 -21.14 7.04
CA TRP A 79 8.26 -21.25 5.58
C TRP A 79 7.07 -21.97 4.92
N LEU A 80 6.51 -23.01 5.56
CA LEU A 80 5.30 -23.69 5.08
C LEU A 80 4.09 -22.77 5.18
N ALA A 81 3.96 -22.04 6.29
CA ALA A 81 2.89 -21.06 6.46
C ALA A 81 2.99 -19.93 5.43
N GLY A 82 4.20 -19.47 5.11
CA GLY A 82 4.45 -18.49 4.06
C GLY A 82 4.06 -18.98 2.68
N ILE A 83 4.49 -20.18 2.28
CA ILE A 83 4.10 -20.79 0.99
C ILE A 83 2.58 -21.01 0.92
N ALA A 84 1.98 -21.54 1.99
CA ALA A 84 0.54 -21.76 2.03
C ALA A 84 -0.25 -20.45 1.90
N THR A 85 0.16 -19.41 2.63
CA THR A 85 -0.47 -18.09 2.56
C THR A 85 -0.35 -17.48 1.17
N TRP A 86 0.84 -17.53 0.57
CA TRP A 86 1.09 -17.07 -0.79
C TRP A 86 0.18 -17.75 -1.82
N ILE A 87 0.09 -19.08 -1.79
CA ILE A 87 -0.77 -19.85 -2.70
C ILE A 87 -2.24 -19.49 -2.48
N VAL A 88 -2.70 -19.43 -1.23
CA VAL A 88 -4.10 -19.12 -0.91
C VAL A 88 -4.48 -17.72 -1.38
N VAL A 89 -3.68 -16.70 -1.05
CA VAL A 89 -3.94 -15.31 -1.47
C VAL A 89 -3.93 -15.19 -3.00
N ALA A 90 -2.94 -15.78 -3.67
CA ALA A 90 -2.87 -15.76 -5.13
C ALA A 90 -4.09 -16.44 -5.78
N LEU A 91 -4.55 -17.58 -5.26
CA LEU A 91 -5.72 -18.29 -5.79
C LEU A 91 -7.03 -17.55 -5.52
N LEU A 92 -7.18 -16.93 -4.34
CA LEU A 92 -8.37 -16.13 -4.01
C LEU A 92 -8.49 -14.92 -4.95
N LEU A 93 -7.40 -14.20 -5.17
CA LEU A 93 -7.36 -13.09 -6.12
C LEU A 93 -7.52 -13.55 -7.57
N TRP A 94 -6.95 -14.69 -7.94
CA TRP A 94 -7.02 -15.25 -9.29
C TRP A 94 -8.42 -15.74 -9.66
N THR A 95 -9.18 -16.28 -8.69
CA THR A 95 -10.50 -16.88 -8.92
C THR A 95 -11.45 -15.99 -9.73
N PRO A 96 -11.71 -14.71 -9.37
CA PRO A 96 -12.57 -13.85 -10.18
C PRO A 96 -12.04 -13.70 -11.62
N TRP A 97 -10.74 -13.49 -11.82
CA TRP A 97 -10.15 -13.43 -13.17
C TRP A 97 -10.35 -14.73 -13.95
N ALA A 98 -10.17 -15.88 -13.32
CA ALA A 98 -10.33 -17.19 -13.96
C ALA A 98 -11.75 -17.47 -14.43
N LEU A 99 -12.72 -17.00 -13.64
CA LEU A 99 -14.14 -17.04 -13.96
C LEU A 99 -14.44 -16.08 -15.12
N LEU A 100 -13.95 -14.84 -15.06
CA LEU A 100 -14.22 -13.79 -16.04
C LEU A 100 -13.49 -14.03 -17.38
N ALA A 101 -12.43 -14.85 -17.41
CA ALA A 101 -11.72 -15.26 -18.62
C ALA A 101 -12.63 -15.85 -19.70
N ARG A 102 -13.77 -16.46 -19.30
CA ARG A 102 -14.77 -17.05 -20.21
C ARG A 102 -15.63 -16.02 -20.95
N MET A 103 -15.59 -14.74 -20.56
CA MET A 103 -16.45 -13.68 -21.11
C MET A 103 -15.96 -13.19 -22.48
N GLY A 104 -15.72 -14.09 -23.45
CA GLY A 104 -15.11 -13.81 -24.76
C GLY A 104 -15.55 -12.49 -25.41
N ARG A 105 -16.84 -12.37 -25.79
CA ARG A 105 -17.40 -11.15 -26.42
C ARG A 105 -17.44 -9.92 -25.51
N TYR A 106 -17.44 -10.13 -24.20
CA TYR A 106 -17.52 -9.10 -23.17
C TYR A 106 -16.20 -8.99 -22.38
N ALA A 107 -15.06 -9.29 -23.01
CA ALA A 107 -13.80 -9.46 -22.30
C ALA A 107 -13.35 -8.16 -21.59
N GLY A 108 -13.67 -6.99 -22.16
CA GLY A 108 -13.44 -5.69 -21.52
C GLY A 108 -14.31 -5.46 -20.28
N LEU A 109 -15.58 -5.86 -20.31
CA LEU A 109 -16.43 -5.82 -19.10
C LEU A 109 -15.93 -6.82 -18.05
N GLY A 110 -15.56 -8.02 -18.47
CA GLY A 110 -14.93 -9.01 -17.59
C GLY A 110 -13.64 -8.49 -16.95
N TRP A 111 -12.84 -7.72 -17.69
CA TRP A 111 -11.65 -7.05 -17.16
C TRP A 111 -12.00 -6.03 -16.08
N VAL A 112 -12.97 -5.14 -16.33
CA VAL A 112 -13.42 -4.14 -15.34
C VAL A 112 -13.96 -4.81 -14.08
N ILE A 113 -14.80 -5.84 -14.22
CA ILE A 113 -15.31 -6.58 -13.06
C ILE A 113 -14.16 -7.22 -12.28
N GLY A 114 -13.16 -7.79 -12.97
CA GLY A 114 -11.97 -8.35 -12.34
C GLY A 114 -11.21 -7.32 -11.52
N LEU A 115 -10.92 -6.15 -12.12
CA LEU A 115 -10.26 -5.03 -11.45
C LEU A 115 -11.02 -4.63 -10.19
N LEU A 116 -12.33 -4.37 -10.30
CA LEU A 116 -13.13 -3.86 -9.19
C LEU A 116 -13.26 -4.89 -8.07
N LEU A 117 -13.49 -6.17 -8.41
CA LEU A 117 -13.57 -7.25 -7.41
C LEU A 117 -12.26 -7.39 -6.63
N THR A 118 -11.09 -7.28 -7.28
CA THR A 118 -9.81 -7.40 -6.58
C THR A 118 -9.30 -6.10 -5.97
N ALA A 119 -9.84 -4.94 -6.35
CA ALA A 119 -9.42 -3.64 -5.83
C ALA A 119 -10.23 -3.19 -4.61
N VAL A 120 -11.50 -3.61 -4.48
CA VAL A 120 -12.44 -3.16 -3.45
C VAL A 120 -12.79 -4.32 -2.50
N PRO A 121 -13.01 -4.07 -1.19
CA PRO A 121 -13.45 -5.10 -0.26
C PRO A 121 -14.72 -5.84 -0.74
N PRO A 122 -14.89 -7.14 -0.45
CA PRO A 122 -14.10 -7.91 0.51
C PRO A 122 -12.76 -8.46 -0.03
N LEU A 123 -12.63 -8.73 -1.33
CA LEU A 123 -11.37 -9.27 -1.87
C LEU A 123 -10.25 -8.24 -1.90
N GLY A 124 -10.58 -6.95 -2.06
CA GLY A 124 -9.63 -5.84 -1.96
C GLY A 124 -8.92 -5.71 -0.61
N VAL A 125 -9.38 -6.42 0.44
CA VAL A 125 -8.67 -6.55 1.72
C VAL A 125 -7.30 -7.20 1.54
N ILE A 126 -7.21 -8.16 0.61
CA ILE A 126 -5.96 -8.83 0.22
C ILE A 126 -5.50 -8.39 -1.18
N GLY A 127 -6.08 -7.30 -1.71
CA GLY A 127 -6.01 -6.83 -3.10
C GLY A 127 -4.69 -6.22 -3.55
N MET A 128 -3.57 -6.75 -3.06
CA MET A 128 -2.22 -6.37 -3.48
C MET A 128 -2.02 -6.67 -4.97
N ALA A 129 -0.95 -6.11 -5.56
CA ALA A 129 -0.57 -6.33 -6.94
C ALA A 129 -1.66 -5.94 -7.98
N SER A 130 -2.46 -4.91 -7.68
CA SER A 130 -3.56 -4.52 -8.57
C SER A 130 -3.05 -3.92 -9.89
N PRO A 131 -3.60 -4.32 -11.06
CA PRO A 131 -3.28 -3.67 -12.34
C PRO A 131 -3.65 -2.19 -12.41
N LEU A 132 -4.39 -1.64 -11.43
CA LEU A 132 -4.70 -0.22 -11.34
C LEU A 132 -3.50 0.65 -10.97
N PHE A 133 -2.40 0.07 -10.48
CA PHE A 133 -1.14 0.79 -10.30
C PHE A 133 -0.61 1.35 -11.63
N ALA A 134 -1.04 0.82 -12.78
CA ALA A 134 -0.76 1.38 -14.11
C ALA A 134 -1.12 2.87 -14.22
N ALA A 135 -2.13 3.33 -13.45
CA ALA A 135 -2.54 4.73 -13.41
C ALA A 135 -1.42 5.65 -12.93
N THR A 136 -0.65 5.20 -11.92
CA THR A 136 0.38 5.97 -11.23
C THR A 136 1.56 6.36 -12.12
N ALA A 137 1.74 5.65 -13.24
CA ALA A 137 2.80 5.89 -14.20
C ALA A 137 2.40 6.86 -15.32
N VAL A 138 1.10 6.95 -15.66
CA VAL A 138 0.62 7.69 -16.85
C VAL A 138 -0.16 8.95 -16.49
N PHE A 139 -0.75 9.01 -15.30
CA PHE A 139 -1.64 10.10 -14.90
C PHE A 139 -1.15 10.87 -13.67
N PRO A 140 0.09 11.38 -13.65
CA PRO A 140 0.61 12.11 -12.48
C PRO A 140 -0.22 13.37 -12.22
N GLY A 141 -0.73 13.52 -11.00
CA GLY A 141 -1.58 14.65 -10.57
C GLY A 141 -3.06 14.56 -10.93
N TRP A 142 -3.53 13.49 -11.57
CA TRP A 142 -4.94 13.37 -11.99
C TRP A 142 -5.85 12.77 -10.90
N GLY A 143 -5.26 12.20 -9.84
CA GLY A 143 -5.97 11.58 -8.72
C GLY A 143 -7.02 10.55 -9.15
N MET A 144 -8.24 10.71 -8.63
CA MET A 144 -9.37 9.82 -8.94
C MET A 144 -9.74 9.80 -10.43
N TYR A 145 -9.56 10.91 -11.15
CA TYR A 145 -9.80 10.95 -12.59
C TYR A 145 -8.82 10.06 -13.35
N GLY A 146 -7.56 9.98 -12.89
CA GLY A 146 -6.55 9.07 -13.43
C GLY A 146 -6.90 7.59 -13.22
N LEU A 147 -7.46 7.24 -12.05
CA LEU A 147 -7.98 5.88 -11.80
C LEU A 147 -9.16 5.54 -12.72
N GLY A 148 -10.12 6.47 -12.85
CA GLY A 148 -11.27 6.32 -13.74
C GLY A 148 -10.86 6.15 -15.21
N ALA A 149 -9.95 7.02 -15.68
CA ALA A 149 -9.39 6.93 -17.02
C ALA A 149 -8.66 5.59 -17.23
N THR A 150 -7.93 5.11 -16.23
CA THR A 150 -7.24 3.81 -16.30
C THR A 150 -8.22 2.65 -16.47
N ILE A 151 -9.29 2.61 -15.69
CA ILE A 151 -10.33 1.58 -15.81
C ILE A 151 -10.93 1.59 -17.22
N LEU A 152 -11.29 2.77 -17.74
CA LEU A 152 -11.91 2.93 -19.06
C LEU A 152 -10.96 2.51 -20.20
N LEU A 153 -9.72 2.98 -20.16
CA LEU A 153 -8.73 2.65 -21.20
C LEU A 153 -8.38 1.16 -21.15
N GLN A 154 -8.13 0.58 -19.97
CA GLN A 154 -7.86 -0.85 -19.87
C GLN A 154 -9.07 -1.69 -20.33
N ALA A 155 -10.30 -1.27 -20.06
CA ALA A 155 -11.50 -1.92 -20.58
C ALA A 155 -11.54 -1.93 -22.11
N GLY A 156 -11.20 -0.81 -22.74
CA GLY A 156 -11.08 -0.69 -24.20
C GLY A 156 -9.97 -1.58 -24.76
N LEU A 157 -8.80 -1.62 -24.13
CA LEU A 157 -7.67 -2.48 -24.51
C LEU A 157 -7.99 -3.97 -24.39
N ALA A 158 -8.75 -4.35 -23.35
CA ALA A 158 -9.21 -5.71 -23.08
C ALA A 158 -10.40 -6.16 -23.93
N SER A 159 -11.01 -5.24 -24.69
CA SER A 159 -12.20 -5.53 -25.50
C SER A 159 -11.82 -6.16 -26.85
N PRO A 160 -12.57 -7.17 -27.35
CA PRO A 160 -12.28 -7.78 -28.66
C PRO A 160 -12.36 -6.83 -29.87
N PRO A 161 -13.33 -5.87 -29.94
CA PRO A 161 -13.43 -4.97 -31.09
C PRO A 161 -12.20 -4.10 -31.27
N LEU A 162 -11.55 -4.20 -32.45
CA LEU A 162 -10.34 -3.44 -32.78
C LEU A 162 -10.52 -1.93 -32.62
N ARG A 163 -11.70 -1.38 -32.96
CA ARG A 163 -12.01 0.05 -32.79
C ARG A 163 -11.86 0.54 -31.36
N LEU A 164 -12.28 -0.27 -30.38
CA LEU A 164 -12.20 0.09 -28.96
C LEU A 164 -10.74 0.03 -28.47
N ARG A 165 -10.00 -0.99 -28.94
CA ARG A 165 -8.57 -1.12 -28.64
C ARG A 165 -7.76 0.03 -29.23
N ALA A 166 -8.02 0.38 -30.48
CA ALA A 166 -7.35 1.49 -31.16
C ALA A 166 -7.66 2.83 -30.47
N ALA A 167 -8.93 3.08 -30.12
CA ALA A 167 -9.31 4.28 -29.37
C ALA A 167 -8.63 4.34 -27.99
N ALA A 168 -8.58 3.21 -27.26
CA ALA A 168 -7.91 3.15 -25.97
C ALA A 168 -6.39 3.32 -26.07
N LEU A 169 -5.75 2.75 -27.08
CA LEU A 169 -4.32 2.97 -27.36
C LEU A 169 -4.04 4.43 -27.71
N ALA A 170 -4.88 5.05 -28.55
CA ALA A 170 -4.75 6.46 -28.88
C ALA A 170 -4.93 7.35 -27.64
N GLY A 171 -5.91 7.03 -26.77
CA GLY A 171 -6.11 7.73 -25.50
C GLY A 171 -4.94 7.56 -24.53
N LEU A 172 -4.38 6.35 -24.41
CA LEU A 172 -3.19 6.07 -23.61
C LEU A 172 -1.98 6.85 -24.13
N PHE A 173 -1.78 6.88 -25.44
CA PHE A 173 -0.69 7.63 -26.08
C PHE A 173 -0.86 9.14 -25.88
N ALA A 174 -2.08 9.67 -26.04
CA ALA A 174 -2.39 11.07 -25.76
C ALA A 174 -2.12 11.42 -24.29
N ALA A 175 -2.53 10.58 -23.33
CA ALA A 175 -2.24 10.77 -21.92
C ALA A 175 -0.74 10.78 -21.63
N GLY A 176 0.02 9.85 -22.24
CA GLY A 176 1.48 9.83 -22.14
C GLY A 176 2.15 11.09 -22.72
N ILE A 177 1.67 11.59 -23.86
CA ILE A 177 2.13 12.87 -24.42
C ILE A 177 1.81 14.01 -23.46
N ILE A 178 0.60 14.07 -22.89
CA ILE A 178 0.22 15.09 -21.92
C ILE A 178 1.15 15.04 -20.71
N ALA A 179 1.42 13.86 -20.15
CA ALA A 179 2.32 13.71 -19.01
C ALA A 179 3.77 14.13 -19.34
N LEU A 180 4.21 13.95 -20.59
CA LEU A 180 5.54 14.36 -21.05
C LEU A 180 5.64 15.87 -21.30
N VAL A 181 4.62 16.47 -21.91
CA VAL A 181 4.60 17.89 -22.32
C VAL A 181 4.20 18.80 -21.15
N LEU A 182 3.33 18.32 -20.28
CA LEU A 182 2.87 19.00 -19.06
C LEU A 182 3.32 18.18 -17.85
N PRO A 183 4.62 18.14 -17.54
CA PRO A 183 5.13 17.38 -16.42
C PRO A 183 4.51 17.91 -15.13
N TYR A 184 3.72 17.06 -14.46
CA TYR A 184 3.18 17.38 -13.15
C TYR A 184 4.28 17.17 -12.11
N ALA A 185 4.77 18.25 -11.51
CA ALA A 185 5.67 18.19 -10.38
C ALA A 185 4.85 18.08 -9.09
N THR A 186 5.04 17.00 -8.34
CA THR A 186 4.49 16.91 -6.98
C THR A 186 5.05 18.08 -6.16
N PRO A 187 4.20 18.83 -5.44
CA PRO A 187 4.67 19.89 -4.55
C PRO A 187 5.74 19.35 -3.59
N PRO A 188 6.79 20.12 -3.27
CA PRO A 188 7.75 19.70 -2.26
C PRO A 188 7.06 19.54 -0.90
N MET A 189 7.60 18.66 -0.06
CA MET A 189 7.15 18.56 1.34
C MET A 189 7.37 19.92 2.02
N PRO A 190 6.36 20.48 2.74
CA PRO A 190 6.58 21.70 3.51
C PRO A 190 7.66 21.48 4.58
N HIS A 191 8.52 22.47 4.80
CA HIS A 191 9.68 22.34 5.68
C HIS A 191 9.32 22.07 7.15
N GLU A 192 8.11 22.45 7.55
CA GLU A 192 7.53 22.22 8.87
C GLU A 192 7.13 20.75 9.07
N TRP A 193 7.09 19.93 8.02
CA TRP A 193 6.70 18.53 8.07
C TRP A 193 7.92 17.63 7.91
N GLN A 194 8.26 16.92 8.99
CA GLN A 194 9.45 16.09 9.06
C GLN A 194 9.09 14.70 9.56
N ALA A 195 9.96 13.73 9.29
CA ALA A 195 9.80 12.37 9.76
C ALA A 195 11.07 11.91 10.47
N ILE A 196 10.89 11.07 11.50
CA ILE A 196 11.99 10.41 12.20
C ILE A 196 11.96 8.94 11.82
N ASN A 197 12.93 8.52 11.00
CA ASN A 197 13.18 7.10 10.79
C ASN A 197 13.89 6.52 12.01
N THR A 198 13.56 5.26 12.33
CA THR A 198 14.15 4.53 13.45
C THR A 198 14.75 3.21 12.96
N GLN A 199 15.70 2.69 13.73
CA GLN A 199 16.29 1.36 13.51
C GLN A 199 16.26 0.62 14.83
N LEU A 200 15.04 0.41 15.36
CA LEU A 200 14.85 -0.13 16.70
C LEU A 200 14.44 -1.60 16.66
N GLY A 201 14.21 -2.17 15.48
CA GLY A 201 13.81 -3.57 15.30
C GLY A 201 12.40 -3.87 15.82
N ARG A 202 12.12 -5.16 16.04
CA ARG A 202 10.84 -5.70 16.50
C ARG A 202 10.36 -5.06 17.80
N GLU A 203 9.05 -5.02 18.03
CA GLU A 203 8.50 -4.61 19.32
C GLU A 203 9.13 -5.45 20.46
N PRO A 204 9.61 -4.84 21.56
CA PRO A 204 10.32 -5.59 22.59
C PRO A 204 9.35 -6.44 23.42
N ASP A 205 9.72 -7.70 23.66
CA ASP A 205 8.94 -8.61 24.49
C ASP A 205 9.06 -8.33 26.00
N SER A 206 10.08 -7.55 26.41
CA SER A 206 10.35 -7.21 27.81
C SER A 206 10.00 -5.75 28.11
N GLY A 207 9.44 -5.50 29.30
CA GLY A 207 9.10 -4.15 29.75
C GLY A 207 10.32 -3.23 29.86
N MET A 208 11.49 -3.78 30.19
CA MET A 208 12.73 -3.00 30.30
C MET A 208 13.20 -2.49 28.93
N HIS A 209 13.27 -3.36 27.92
CA HIS A 209 13.62 -2.94 26.56
C HIS A 209 12.55 -2.03 25.95
N TRP A 210 11.28 -2.19 26.34
CA TRP A 210 10.24 -1.22 25.98
C TRP A 210 10.52 0.16 26.58
N ILE A 211 10.93 0.24 27.86
CA ILE A 211 11.33 1.52 28.49
C ILE A 211 12.52 2.14 27.74
N ASP A 212 13.55 1.36 27.43
CA ASP A 212 14.73 1.85 26.69
C ASP A 212 14.35 2.41 25.31
N ARG A 213 13.42 1.74 24.62
CA ARG A 213 12.81 2.24 23.38
C ARG A 213 12.10 3.57 23.61
N GLN A 214 11.25 3.69 24.64
CA GLN A 214 10.55 4.95 24.92
C GLN A 214 11.53 6.09 25.25
N ILE A 215 12.59 5.83 26.00
CA ILE A 215 13.64 6.82 26.29
C ILE A 215 14.30 7.26 24.98
N THR A 216 14.69 6.31 24.14
CA THR A 216 15.31 6.61 22.83
C THR A 216 14.41 7.47 21.95
N LEU A 217 13.11 7.14 21.87
CA LEU A 217 12.12 7.91 21.12
C LEU A 217 11.97 9.33 21.66
N LYS A 218 11.87 9.50 22.98
CA LYS A 218 11.79 10.84 23.60
C LYS A 218 13.02 11.68 23.33
N HIS A 219 14.22 11.08 23.39
CA HIS A 219 15.46 11.78 23.07
C HIS A 219 15.48 12.25 21.61
N ARG A 220 15.06 11.40 20.66
CA ARG A 220 14.98 11.77 19.24
C ARG A 220 13.97 12.89 18.99
N VAL A 221 12.79 12.81 19.60
CA VAL A 221 11.76 13.86 19.49
C VAL A 221 12.22 15.15 20.15
N ALA A 222 12.88 15.11 21.30
CA ALA A 222 13.43 16.29 21.96
C ALA A 222 14.54 16.95 21.13
N ALA A 223 15.43 16.16 20.53
CA ALA A 223 16.46 16.67 19.63
C ALA A 223 15.85 17.31 18.37
N TRP A 224 14.80 16.70 17.83
CA TRP A 224 14.04 17.28 16.73
C TRP A 224 13.41 18.63 17.13
N MET A 225 12.65 18.69 18.23
CA MET A 225 12.03 19.93 18.73
C MET A 225 13.05 21.06 18.97
N ALA A 226 14.29 20.71 19.36
CA ALA A 226 15.34 21.71 19.58
C ALA A 226 15.88 22.32 18.27
N SER A 227 15.69 21.67 17.13
CA SER A 227 16.18 22.10 15.81
C SER A 227 15.09 22.52 14.83
N ALA A 228 13.85 22.08 15.06
CA ALA A 228 12.71 22.39 14.21
C ALA A 228 12.21 23.84 14.44
N PRO A 229 11.73 24.53 13.40
CA PRO A 229 11.00 25.78 13.57
C PRO A 229 9.74 25.58 14.43
N PRO A 230 9.32 26.56 15.26
CA PRO A 230 8.06 26.48 15.99
C PRO A 230 6.87 26.28 15.05
N GLY A 231 5.93 25.41 15.42
CA GLY A 231 4.77 25.08 14.58
C GLY A 231 4.99 23.85 13.68
N SER A 232 6.07 23.10 13.90
CA SER A 232 6.42 21.95 13.05
C SER A 232 5.67 20.68 13.45
N THR A 233 5.51 19.77 12.51
CA THR A 233 4.93 18.44 12.73
C THR A 233 5.93 17.35 12.43
N VAL A 234 6.10 16.41 13.36
CA VAL A 234 6.95 15.23 13.17
C VAL A 234 6.13 13.95 13.08
N LEU A 235 6.42 13.13 12.08
CA LEU A 235 5.89 11.78 11.92
C LEU A 235 6.86 10.75 12.49
N LEU A 236 6.36 9.87 13.35
CA LEU A 236 7.08 8.69 13.81
C LEU A 236 6.53 7.41 13.16
N PRO A 237 7.33 6.33 13.10
CA PRO A 237 6.93 5.09 12.44
C PRO A 237 5.73 4.40 13.09
N GLU A 238 5.07 3.55 12.31
CA GLU A 238 3.92 2.73 12.70
C GLU A 238 4.23 1.90 13.96
N GLY A 239 3.28 1.88 14.91
CA GLY A 239 3.37 1.07 16.13
C GLY A 239 4.61 1.30 17.00
N ILE A 240 5.48 2.29 16.73
CA ILE A 240 6.80 2.39 17.34
C ILE A 240 6.76 2.61 18.85
N ALA A 241 5.71 3.28 19.34
CA ALA A 241 5.50 3.49 20.77
C ALA A 241 4.83 2.28 21.46
N GLY A 242 4.41 1.27 20.69
CA GLY A 242 3.71 0.08 21.17
C GLY A 242 2.29 0.39 21.64
N THR A 243 1.79 -0.44 22.56
CA THR A 243 0.45 -0.24 23.13
C THR A 243 0.34 1.03 23.95
N TRP A 244 -0.56 1.93 23.57
CA TRP A 244 -0.76 3.19 24.28
C TRP A 244 -1.67 3.00 25.49
N THR A 245 -1.16 3.35 26.67
CA THR A 245 -1.87 3.25 27.95
C THR A 245 -1.83 4.57 28.71
N GLY A 246 -2.53 4.65 29.84
CA GLY A 246 -2.43 5.80 30.76
C GLY A 246 -1.00 6.05 31.24
N LEU A 247 -0.20 4.99 31.44
CA LEU A 247 1.23 5.13 31.78
C LEU A 247 2.03 5.74 30.63
N SER A 248 1.75 5.34 29.40
CA SER A 248 2.36 5.93 28.21
C SER A 248 2.03 7.42 28.12
N ALA A 249 0.76 7.80 28.34
CA ALA A 249 0.33 9.19 28.36
C ALA A 249 1.03 10.02 29.44
N LEU A 250 1.14 9.51 30.67
CA LEU A 250 1.88 10.17 31.75
C LEU A 250 3.36 10.32 31.42
N ALA A 251 3.97 9.27 30.86
CA ALA A 251 5.39 9.28 30.52
C ALA A 251 5.71 10.28 29.39
N TRP A 252 4.80 10.49 28.45
CA TRP A 252 4.97 11.41 27.33
C TRP A 252 4.42 12.82 27.58
N ALA A 253 3.68 13.04 28.68
CA ALA A 253 3.10 14.34 29.02
C ALA A 253 4.12 15.50 29.05
N PRO A 254 5.35 15.36 29.59
CA PRO A 254 6.33 16.44 29.57
C PRO A 254 6.74 16.86 28.14
N ILE A 255 7.01 15.88 27.27
CA ILE A 255 7.35 16.10 25.86
C ILE A 255 6.16 16.72 25.11
N ALA A 256 4.95 16.19 25.33
CA ALA A 256 3.74 16.73 24.69
C ALA A 256 3.47 18.18 25.11
N HIS A 257 3.67 18.52 26.40
CA HIS A 257 3.52 19.89 26.88
C HIS A 257 4.60 20.83 26.31
N GLN A 258 5.84 20.36 26.15
CA GLN A 258 6.90 21.12 25.49
C GLN A 258 6.55 21.37 24.01
N ALA A 259 6.11 20.35 23.27
CA ALA A 259 5.66 20.48 21.90
C ALA A 259 4.51 21.49 21.78
N ALA A 260 3.51 21.41 22.66
CA ALA A 260 2.39 22.36 22.68
C ALA A 260 2.85 23.82 22.88
N LYS A 261 3.85 24.07 23.73
CA LYS A 261 4.43 25.41 23.92
C LYS A 261 5.16 25.95 22.68
N ALA A 262 5.80 25.06 21.93
CA ALA A 262 6.45 25.40 20.67
C ALA A 262 5.48 25.43 19.47
N HIS A 263 4.18 25.16 19.71
CA HIS A 263 3.17 24.92 18.68
C HIS A 263 3.46 23.70 17.78
N ASP A 264 4.33 22.80 18.21
CA ASP A 264 4.69 21.60 17.48
C ASP A 264 3.69 20.47 17.69
N THR A 265 3.56 19.59 16.69
CA THR A 265 2.73 18.39 16.75
C THR A 265 3.59 17.13 16.53
N ILE A 266 3.41 16.13 17.39
CA ILE A 266 4.06 14.83 17.28
C ILE A 266 3.01 13.82 16.86
N LEU A 267 3.17 13.19 15.69
CA LEU A 267 2.33 12.11 15.21
C LEU A 267 3.00 10.78 15.54
N MET A 268 2.53 10.14 16.61
CA MET A 268 3.15 8.96 17.17
C MET A 268 2.44 7.68 16.72
N GLY A 269 3.16 6.77 16.06
CA GLY A 269 2.63 5.43 15.78
C GLY A 269 2.43 4.62 17.06
N VAL A 270 1.20 4.18 17.28
CA VAL A 270 0.73 3.50 18.49
C VAL A 270 -0.24 2.38 18.14
N THR A 271 -0.29 1.38 19.00
CA THR A 271 -1.44 0.48 19.09
C THR A 271 -2.40 1.01 20.15
N LEU A 272 -3.59 1.45 19.75
CA LEU A 272 -4.64 1.94 20.65
C LEU A 272 -5.53 0.78 21.12
N PRO A 273 -5.65 0.54 22.44
CA PRO A 273 -6.66 -0.37 22.97
C PRO A 273 -8.08 0.15 22.69
N LEU A 274 -8.96 -0.74 22.24
CA LEU A 274 -10.39 -0.50 22.05
C LEU A 274 -11.21 -1.42 22.98
N PRO A 275 -12.51 -1.16 23.17
CA PRO A 275 -13.41 -2.08 23.88
C PRO A 275 -13.39 -3.51 23.30
N ASP A 276 -13.84 -4.48 24.10
CA ASP A 276 -13.90 -5.90 23.72
C ASP A 276 -12.55 -6.53 23.34
N ASN A 277 -11.45 -6.04 23.91
CA ASN A 277 -10.08 -6.50 23.61
C ASN A 277 -9.67 -6.31 22.13
N LYS A 278 -10.36 -5.41 21.42
CA LYS A 278 -9.99 -4.94 20.09
C LYS A 278 -8.86 -3.91 20.19
N ARG A 279 -8.22 -3.64 19.06
CA ARG A 279 -7.16 -2.64 18.96
C ARG A 279 -7.31 -1.83 17.68
N SER A 280 -6.66 -0.68 17.61
CA SER A 280 -6.49 0.07 16.38
C SER A 280 -5.01 0.34 16.21
N ASP A 281 -4.51 0.12 15.01
CA ASP A 281 -3.23 0.68 14.61
C ASP A 281 -3.47 2.11 14.14
N ALA A 282 -2.70 3.05 14.69
CA ALA A 282 -3.00 4.46 14.59
C ALA A 282 -1.79 5.37 14.81
N LEU A 283 -1.92 6.60 14.33
CA LEU A 283 -1.14 7.74 14.79
C LEU A 283 -1.92 8.49 15.88
N LEU A 284 -1.27 8.74 17.00
CA LEU A 284 -1.76 9.64 18.03
C LEU A 284 -1.05 10.99 17.90
N ALA A 285 -1.82 12.06 17.71
CA ALA A 285 -1.30 13.42 17.70
C ALA A 285 -1.14 13.95 19.14
N LEU A 286 0.07 14.40 19.47
CA LEU A 286 0.44 15.01 20.75
C LEU A 286 0.98 16.42 20.52
N GLY A 287 0.81 17.32 21.48
CA GLY A 287 1.33 18.69 21.39
C GLY A 287 0.25 19.71 21.03
N ALA A 288 0.53 20.55 20.04
CA ALA A 288 -0.35 21.65 19.62
C ALA A 288 -1.69 21.18 19.06
N HIS A 289 -1.70 20.01 18.43
CA HIS A 289 -2.89 19.34 17.95
C HIS A 289 -3.03 17.97 18.59
N GLY A 290 -4.26 17.64 18.98
CA GLY A 290 -4.64 16.31 19.45
C GLY A 290 -5.52 15.61 18.42
N GLY A 291 -5.59 14.29 18.50
CA GLY A 291 -6.42 13.47 17.61
C GLY A 291 -5.85 12.09 17.36
N VAL A 292 -6.67 11.25 16.76
CA VAL A 292 -6.32 9.87 16.39
C VAL A 292 -6.56 9.68 14.90
N LEU A 293 -5.56 9.16 14.21
CA LEU A 293 -5.64 8.78 12.81
C LEU A 293 -5.40 7.28 12.73
N SER A 294 -6.46 6.50 12.54
CA SER A 294 -6.38 5.04 12.50
C SER A 294 -6.20 4.51 11.08
N ALA A 295 -5.56 3.35 10.92
CA ALA A 295 -5.61 2.60 9.66
C ALA A 295 -7.06 2.24 9.27
N ARG A 296 -7.39 2.18 7.98
CA ARG A 296 -8.66 1.61 7.47
C ARG A 296 -8.55 0.11 7.30
N GLN A 297 -7.40 -0.38 6.83
CA GLN A 297 -7.17 -1.80 6.60
C GLN A 297 -5.88 -2.26 7.28
N PRO A 298 -5.99 -2.82 8.50
CA PRO A 298 -4.87 -3.49 9.15
C PRO A 298 -4.45 -4.74 8.36
N VAL A 299 -3.22 -5.20 8.57
CA VAL A 299 -2.66 -6.36 7.83
C VAL A 299 -3.53 -7.61 8.06
N PRO A 300 -4.00 -8.29 7.00
CA PRO A 300 -4.77 -9.52 7.15
C PRO A 300 -4.00 -10.63 7.87
N LEU A 301 -4.71 -11.48 8.62
CA LEU A 301 -4.18 -12.61 9.41
C LEU A 301 -3.37 -12.21 10.66
N SER A 302 -2.66 -11.07 10.63
CA SER A 302 -1.87 -10.60 11.77
C SER A 302 -2.61 -9.65 12.68
N GLU A 303 -3.19 -8.60 12.11
CA GLU A 303 -3.90 -7.57 12.83
C GLU A 303 -5.39 -7.70 12.59
N TRP A 304 -5.78 -7.80 11.32
CA TRP A 304 -7.16 -7.99 10.91
C TRP A 304 -7.48 -9.49 10.82
N ASN A 305 -8.23 -9.97 11.81
CA ASN A 305 -8.85 -11.28 11.82
C ASN A 305 -10.24 -11.17 12.47
N PRO A 306 -11.32 -11.06 11.67
CA PRO A 306 -12.66 -10.82 12.21
C PRO A 306 -13.20 -11.96 13.08
N ALA A 307 -12.59 -13.16 13.00
CA ALA A 307 -12.95 -14.31 13.83
C ALA A 307 -12.14 -14.39 15.15
N ALA A 308 -11.07 -13.59 15.29
CA ALA A 308 -10.23 -13.59 16.48
C ALA A 308 -10.76 -12.62 17.55
N ARG A 309 -10.55 -12.97 18.83
CA ARG A 309 -10.86 -12.07 19.96
C ARG A 309 -9.97 -10.83 19.99
N ARG A 310 -8.71 -10.97 19.59
CA ARG A 310 -7.79 -9.85 19.38
C ARG A 310 -7.82 -9.52 17.89
N ASN A 311 -8.48 -8.43 17.55
CA ASN A 311 -8.69 -8.00 16.18
C ASN A 311 -8.50 -6.49 16.08
N PHE A 312 -7.91 -6.05 14.97
CA PHE A 312 -7.85 -4.68 14.55
C PHE A 312 -8.96 -4.47 13.53
N PRO A 313 -10.11 -3.86 13.90
CA PRO A 313 -11.24 -3.75 13.00
C PRO A 313 -10.89 -2.89 11.78
N ALA A 314 -11.26 -3.38 10.59
CA ALA A 314 -11.17 -2.58 9.39
C ALA A 314 -12.36 -1.61 9.27
N ASP A 315 -12.13 -0.47 8.64
CA ASP A 315 -13.11 0.57 8.38
C ASP A 315 -13.25 0.81 6.88
N TRP A 316 -14.13 0.03 6.24
CA TRP A 316 -14.34 0.05 4.80
C TRP A 316 -15.24 1.21 4.32
N THR A 317 -15.84 1.97 5.24
CA THR A 317 -16.81 3.01 4.92
C THR A 317 -16.25 4.42 5.09
N ARG A 318 -15.13 4.59 5.82
CA ARG A 318 -14.51 5.91 6.01
C ARG A 318 -13.89 6.47 4.73
N LEU A 319 -14.57 7.49 4.21
CA LEU A 319 -14.11 8.35 3.12
C LEU A 319 -13.33 9.56 3.65
N GLY A 320 -12.39 10.03 2.84
CA GLY A 320 -11.62 11.24 3.07
C GLY A 320 -10.48 11.09 4.08
N GLY A 321 -9.71 12.17 4.24
CA GLY A 321 -8.53 12.21 5.10
C GLY A 321 -8.83 12.69 6.52
N TYR A 322 -7.80 13.24 7.14
CA TYR A 322 -7.80 13.84 8.46
C TYR A 322 -7.32 15.28 8.39
N ARG A 323 -7.39 15.99 9.50
CA ARG A 323 -6.84 17.33 9.64
C ARG A 323 -5.89 17.40 10.83
N ILE A 324 -4.72 17.96 10.60
CA ILE A 324 -3.78 18.37 11.66
C ILE A 324 -3.68 19.89 11.57
N GLY A 325 -4.34 20.56 12.51
CA GLY A 325 -4.55 22.01 12.45
C GLY A 325 -5.27 22.44 11.17
N ARG A 326 -4.57 23.19 10.32
CA ARG A 326 -5.09 23.68 9.03
C ARG A 326 -4.78 22.75 7.86
N THR A 327 -3.92 21.76 8.04
CA THR A 327 -3.43 20.89 6.97
C THR A 327 -4.32 19.66 6.81
N HIS A 328 -4.80 19.44 5.59
CA HIS A 328 -5.48 18.19 5.24
C HIS A 328 -4.44 17.11 4.95
N VAL A 329 -4.53 16.00 5.67
CA VAL A 329 -3.60 14.87 5.54
C VAL A 329 -4.36 13.59 5.23
N VAL A 330 -3.71 12.67 4.54
CA VAL A 330 -4.21 11.31 4.34
C VAL A 330 -3.25 10.34 5.01
N LEU A 331 -3.78 9.36 5.73
CA LEU A 331 -3.00 8.25 6.26
C LEU A 331 -3.14 7.04 5.34
N LEU A 332 -2.00 6.50 4.90
CA LEU A 332 -1.84 5.16 4.33
C LEU A 332 -0.85 4.40 5.22
N MET A 333 -1.39 3.70 6.22
CA MET A 333 -0.59 2.96 7.19
C MET A 333 -0.02 1.69 6.55
N CYS A 334 1.31 1.55 6.49
CA CYS A 334 2.00 0.32 6.12
C CYS A 334 1.34 -0.45 4.96
N TYR A 335 0.69 -1.57 5.26
CA TYR A 335 -0.03 -2.42 4.31
C TYR A 335 -1.00 -1.70 3.37
N GLU A 336 -1.66 -0.64 3.85
CA GLU A 336 -2.60 0.15 3.04
C GLU A 336 -1.94 0.77 1.81
N GLN A 337 -0.63 1.03 1.87
CA GLN A 337 0.15 1.58 0.76
C GLN A 337 0.15 0.65 -0.46
N LEU A 338 -0.02 -0.66 -0.27
CA LEU A 338 -0.08 -1.67 -1.33
C LEU A 338 -1.49 -1.84 -1.94
N LEU A 339 -2.50 -1.21 -1.36
CA LEU A 339 -3.91 -1.42 -1.73
C LEU A 339 -4.48 -0.22 -2.48
N VAL A 340 -5.40 -0.49 -3.40
CA VAL A 340 -6.07 0.56 -4.19
C VAL A 340 -7.15 1.28 -3.40
N TRP A 341 -8.04 0.53 -2.74
CA TRP A 341 -9.21 1.14 -2.12
C TRP A 341 -8.90 2.08 -0.94
N PRO A 342 -7.91 1.84 -0.05
CA PRO A 342 -7.62 2.78 1.03
C PRO A 342 -7.11 4.10 0.47
N ALA A 343 -6.25 4.06 -0.55
CA ALA A 343 -5.80 5.25 -1.27
C ALA A 343 -6.97 5.98 -1.94
N ALA A 344 -7.80 5.26 -2.70
CA ALA A 344 -8.96 5.85 -3.37
C ALA A 344 -9.98 6.47 -2.40
N TRP A 345 -10.28 5.79 -1.28
CA TRP A 345 -11.24 6.29 -0.30
C TRP A 345 -10.70 7.49 0.47
N ALA A 346 -9.42 7.44 0.86
CA ALA A 346 -8.80 8.52 1.61
C ALA A 346 -8.64 9.80 0.78
N MET A 347 -8.42 9.66 -0.52
CA MET A 347 -8.16 10.76 -1.45
C MET A 347 -9.38 11.09 -2.32
N ALA A 348 -10.58 10.86 -1.79
CA ALA A 348 -11.82 11.24 -2.46
C ALA A 348 -11.77 12.73 -2.89
N PRO A 349 -12.32 13.10 -4.06
CA PRO A 349 -12.01 14.36 -4.75
C PRO A 349 -12.26 15.62 -3.92
N ASP A 350 -13.27 15.61 -3.04
CA ASP A 350 -13.70 16.78 -2.29
C ASP A 350 -12.77 17.16 -1.11
N GLN A 351 -11.70 16.41 -0.87
CA GLN A 351 -10.89 16.51 0.35
C GLN A 351 -9.56 17.25 0.17
N HIS A 352 -9.12 17.47 -1.07
CA HIS A 352 -7.86 18.16 -1.44
C HIS A 352 -6.71 17.93 -0.45
N PRO A 353 -6.26 16.68 -0.25
CA PRO A 353 -5.21 16.38 0.70
C PRO A 353 -3.88 17.03 0.30
N GLN A 354 -3.16 17.55 1.27
CA GLN A 354 -1.90 18.27 1.07
C GLN A 354 -0.68 17.40 1.34
N ILE A 355 -0.82 16.36 2.19
CA ILE A 355 0.25 15.44 2.55
C ILE A 355 -0.31 14.03 2.71
N ILE A 356 0.41 13.04 2.21
CA ILE A 356 0.19 11.62 2.52
C ILE A 356 1.17 11.24 3.64
N LEU A 357 0.66 10.82 4.77
CA LEU A 357 1.41 10.18 5.84
C LEU A 357 1.48 8.68 5.54
N ALA A 358 2.70 8.17 5.36
CA ALA A 358 2.99 6.78 5.05
C ALA A 358 3.98 6.20 6.08
N PRO A 359 3.60 6.11 7.37
CA PRO A 359 4.41 5.43 8.37
C PRO A 359 4.38 3.91 8.16
N ALA A 360 5.49 3.24 8.49
CA ALA A 360 5.63 1.79 8.35
C ALA A 360 6.59 1.19 9.38
N ASN A 361 6.37 -0.08 9.72
CA ASN A 361 7.24 -0.83 10.60
C ASN A 361 7.77 -2.10 9.92
N HIS A 362 9.04 -2.04 9.53
CA HIS A 362 9.82 -3.14 8.94
C HIS A 362 10.77 -3.77 9.98
N GLY A 363 10.66 -3.44 11.26
CA GLY A 363 11.58 -3.89 12.30
C GLY A 363 11.62 -5.41 12.50
N TRP A 364 10.63 -6.13 11.96
CA TRP A 364 10.55 -7.59 11.95
C TRP A 364 11.23 -8.25 10.76
N ALA A 365 11.48 -7.51 9.68
CA ALA A 365 12.02 -8.06 8.45
C ALA A 365 13.49 -8.44 8.60
N ASP A 366 13.94 -9.40 7.80
CA ASP A 366 15.36 -9.72 7.68
C ASP A 366 16.07 -8.68 6.80
N SER A 367 17.39 -8.53 6.99
CA SER A 367 18.20 -7.50 6.29
C SER A 367 18.22 -7.57 4.75
N GLY A 368 17.77 -8.68 4.17
CA GLY A 368 17.66 -8.89 2.72
C GLY A 368 16.23 -8.85 2.18
N SER A 369 15.25 -8.50 3.01
CA SER A 369 13.85 -8.38 2.59
C SER A 369 13.69 -7.22 1.61
N VAL A 370 12.82 -7.40 0.62
CA VAL A 370 12.48 -6.38 -0.40
C VAL A 370 11.14 -5.70 -0.12
N GLU A 371 10.47 -6.10 0.96
CA GLU A 371 9.12 -5.63 1.31
C GLU A 371 9.06 -4.12 1.54
N ASP A 372 10.07 -3.54 2.21
CA ASP A 372 10.17 -2.11 2.49
C ASP A 372 10.23 -1.28 1.20
N THR A 373 10.98 -1.77 0.22
CA THR A 373 11.20 -1.11 -1.07
C THR A 373 9.93 -1.14 -1.91
N ILE A 374 9.27 -2.30 -1.99
CA ILE A 374 7.98 -2.45 -2.69
C ILE A 374 6.94 -1.50 -2.08
N GLN A 375 6.86 -1.47 -0.74
CA GLN A 375 5.91 -0.64 -0.01
C GLN A 375 6.18 0.86 -0.24
N ARG A 376 7.44 1.30 -0.09
CA ARG A 376 7.88 2.66 -0.40
C ARG A 376 7.50 3.06 -1.82
N ASN A 377 7.79 2.21 -2.80
CA ASN A 377 7.53 2.51 -4.20
C ASN A 377 6.03 2.61 -4.49
N ALA A 378 5.20 1.78 -3.85
CA ALA A 378 3.75 1.87 -3.93
C ALA A 378 3.20 3.19 -3.34
N ALA A 379 3.65 3.60 -2.16
CA ALA A 379 3.25 4.87 -1.56
C ALA A 379 3.66 6.08 -2.40
N MET A 380 4.89 6.08 -2.95
CA MET A 380 5.33 7.12 -3.88
C MET A 380 4.50 7.13 -5.17
N ALA A 381 4.05 5.96 -5.65
CA ALA A 381 3.17 5.85 -6.81
C ALA A 381 1.82 6.53 -6.57
N TRP A 382 1.24 6.33 -5.38
CA TRP A 382 0.02 7.05 -4.99
C TRP A 382 0.26 8.55 -4.90
N GLY A 383 1.37 8.98 -4.28
CA GLY A 383 1.75 10.40 -4.25
C GLY A 383 1.84 11.04 -5.64
N ARG A 384 2.44 10.34 -6.61
CA ARG A 384 2.48 10.79 -8.01
C ARG A 384 1.10 10.88 -8.64
N LEU A 385 0.28 9.83 -8.52
CA LEU A 385 -1.06 9.80 -9.12
C LEU A 385 -1.93 10.96 -8.61
N TYR A 386 -1.95 11.19 -7.30
CA TYR A 386 -2.76 12.24 -6.68
C TYR A 386 -2.10 13.60 -6.68
N GLY A 387 -0.81 13.67 -7.00
CA GLY A 387 -0.05 14.91 -7.02
C GLY A 387 0.18 15.49 -5.62
N VAL A 388 0.33 14.62 -4.62
CA VAL A 388 0.47 14.96 -3.20
C VAL A 388 1.81 14.44 -2.67
N PRO A 389 2.59 15.26 -1.94
CA PRO A 389 3.83 14.80 -1.33
C PRO A 389 3.59 13.70 -0.28
N VAL A 390 4.52 12.75 -0.20
CA VAL A 390 4.46 11.61 0.72
C VAL A 390 5.51 11.79 1.82
N LEU A 391 5.08 11.79 3.08
CA LEU A 391 5.92 11.82 4.27
C LEU A 391 5.99 10.41 4.85
N MET A 392 7.17 9.80 4.76
CA MET A 392 7.42 8.43 5.24
C MET A 392 8.20 8.44 6.54
N ALA A 393 7.81 7.57 7.46
CA ALA A 393 8.54 7.33 8.69
C ALA A 393 8.64 5.82 8.91
N ASP A 394 9.85 5.29 8.78
CA ASP A 394 10.09 3.86 8.75
C ASP A 394 10.85 3.43 10.01
N ASN A 395 10.40 2.33 10.63
CA ASN A 395 11.21 1.60 11.60
C ASN A 395 11.84 0.39 10.90
N LEU A 396 13.18 0.37 10.83
CA LEU A 396 13.93 -0.70 10.22
C LEU A 396 14.43 -1.72 11.26
N PRO A 397 14.89 -2.90 10.83
CA PRO A 397 15.61 -3.84 11.68
C PRO A 397 16.78 -3.18 12.39
N THR A 398 17.17 -3.69 13.55
CA THR A 398 18.41 -3.24 14.20
C THR A 398 19.59 -3.58 13.29
N SER A 399 20.48 -2.62 13.03
CA SER A 399 21.75 -2.91 12.36
C SER A 399 22.48 -4.00 13.14
N GLN A 400 22.66 -5.19 12.54
CA GLN A 400 23.60 -6.15 13.11
C GLN A 400 24.98 -5.50 13.07
N GLY A 401 25.60 -5.35 14.24
CA GLY A 401 26.96 -4.84 14.38
C GLY A 401 27.99 -5.81 13.84
#